data_AF-A0A7D4PU81-F1
#
_entry.id   AF-A0A7D4PU81-F1
#
_cell.length_a   1.000
_cell.length_b   1.000
_cell.length_c   1.000
_cell.angle_alpha   90.00
_cell.angle_beta   90.00
_cell.angle_gamma   90.00
#
_symmetry.space_group_name_H-M   'P 1'
#
loop_
_entity.id
_entity.type
_entity.pdbx_description
1 polymer ?
#
loop_
_entity_poly.entity_id
_entity_poly.type
_entity_poly.pdbx_seq_one_letter_code
_entity_poly.pdbx_strand_id
1 'polypeptide(L)'
;MKAIKEKHPLVMRWTHWINFPLLGIMIWSGLLIYWANDVYTVTIFGHTFVRFFPQWFYDALHIPQRLSEGMAFHFLFMWFFTLNGIFYVLYTAISGEWRHLLPNKHSFKEAWLVLLHDLHIKKTAPPQGKYNAAQRIAYTAIILMGAGSVLTGLAIYKPVQFNWLTWLMGGYHLARIWHFVLTLGYVFFFLVHVIQVVLAGWNNFRSVISGFEVIRQHEPKINIETDEKES
;
A
#
# COMPACT_ATOMS: atom_id res chain seq x y z
N MET A 1 23.47 0.94 -27.07
CA MET A 1 24.16 0.59 -25.79
C MET A 1 23.14 0.43 -24.66
N LYS A 2 23.39 -0.44 -23.66
CA LYS A 2 22.52 -0.56 -22.46
C LYS A 2 23.03 0.43 -21.40
N ALA A 3 22.19 1.37 -20.98
CA ALA A 3 22.51 2.32 -19.92
C ALA A 3 21.85 1.91 -18.60
N ILE A 4 22.61 2.00 -17.50
CA ILE A 4 22.13 1.73 -16.13
C ILE A 4 21.74 3.09 -15.53
N LYS A 5 20.45 3.27 -15.20
CA LYS A 5 19.97 4.50 -14.55
C LYS A 5 19.41 4.14 -13.16
N GLU A 6 19.80 4.91 -12.15
CA GLU A 6 19.20 4.80 -10.81
C GLU A 6 17.73 5.23 -10.89
N LYS A 7 16.82 4.31 -10.56
CA LYS A 7 15.37 4.52 -10.62
C LYS A 7 14.78 4.77 -9.23
N HIS A 8 15.32 4.12 -8.20
CA HIS A 8 14.79 4.18 -6.83
C HIS A 8 15.91 4.37 -5.78
N PRO A 9 15.84 5.42 -4.95
CA PRO A 9 16.78 5.63 -3.85
C PRO A 9 16.87 4.41 -2.93
N LEU A 10 18.07 4.11 -2.42
CA LEU A 10 18.31 3.00 -1.48
C LEU A 10 17.35 3.01 -0.29
N VAL A 11 17.11 4.20 0.29
CA VAL A 11 16.24 4.38 1.45
C VAL A 11 14.80 3.93 1.15
N MET A 12 14.26 4.31 0.00
CA MET A 12 12.89 3.93 -0.39
C MET A 12 12.75 2.41 -0.61
N ARG A 13 13.81 1.76 -1.11
CA ARG A 13 13.82 0.31 -1.30
C ARG A 13 13.86 -0.42 0.03
N TRP A 14 14.74 0.02 0.93
CA TRP A 14 14.88 -0.57 2.26
C TRP A 14 13.58 -0.47 3.05
N THR A 15 12.98 0.74 3.11
CA THR A 15 11.72 0.92 3.83
C THR A 15 10.61 0.08 3.21
N HIS A 16 10.55 -0.05 1.89
CA HIS A 16 9.58 -0.91 1.20
C HIS A 16 9.75 -2.40 1.54
N TRP A 17 10.97 -2.94 1.40
CA TRP A 17 11.25 -4.36 1.63
C TRP A 17 11.16 -4.76 3.09
N ILE A 18 11.38 -3.82 4.01
CA ILE A 18 11.09 -4.03 5.44
C ILE A 18 9.57 -3.97 5.67
N ASN A 19 8.87 -3.02 5.04
CA ASN A 19 7.44 -2.84 5.27
C ASN A 19 6.58 -4.01 4.74
N PHE A 20 7.01 -4.65 3.65
CA PHE A 20 6.29 -5.77 3.04
C PHE A 20 6.05 -6.95 4.01
N PRO A 21 7.08 -7.57 4.61
CA PRO A 21 6.88 -8.64 5.59
C PRO A 21 6.23 -8.12 6.88
N LEU A 22 6.51 -6.88 7.29
CA LEU A 22 5.87 -6.27 8.47
C LEU A 22 4.36 -6.20 8.28
N LEU A 23 3.88 -5.63 7.17
CA LEU A 23 2.45 -5.57 6.87
C LEU A 23 1.83 -6.96 6.75
N GLY A 24 2.54 -7.93 6.16
CA GLY A 24 2.09 -9.32 6.10
C GLY A 24 1.83 -9.91 7.49
N ILE A 25 2.78 -9.75 8.42
CA ILE A 25 2.66 -10.21 9.80
C ILE A 25 1.55 -9.45 10.54
N MET A 26 1.42 -8.14 10.32
CA MET A 26 0.37 -7.31 10.94
C MET A 26 -1.03 -7.72 10.49
N ILE A 27 -1.23 -8.01 9.20
CA ILE A 27 -2.51 -8.49 8.66
C ILE A 27 -2.80 -9.90 9.20
N TRP A 28 -1.82 -10.80 9.16
CA TRP A 28 -1.96 -12.17 9.68
C TRP A 28 -2.34 -12.19 11.17
N SER A 29 -1.57 -11.49 12.01
CA SER A 29 -1.84 -11.39 13.44
C SER A 29 -3.16 -10.67 13.74
N GLY A 30 -3.52 -9.64 12.96
CA GLY A 30 -4.80 -8.96 13.03
C GLY A 30 -5.98 -9.88 12.71
N LEU A 31 -5.84 -10.76 11.72
CA LEU A 31 -6.84 -11.79 11.39
C LEU A 31 -7.03 -12.78 12.54
N LEU A 32 -5.97 -13.18 13.24
CA LEU A 32 -6.10 -14.05 14.43
C LEU A 32 -6.85 -13.36 15.58
N ILE A 33 -6.61 -12.05 15.79
CA ILE A 33 -7.32 -11.26 16.79
C ILE A 33 -8.80 -11.12 16.42
N TYR A 34 -9.08 -10.87 15.13
CA TYR A 34 -10.43 -10.79 14.59
C TYR A 34 -11.18 -12.11 14.77
N TRP A 35 -10.56 -13.24 14.41
CA TRP A 35 -11.17 -14.56 14.46
C TRP A 35 -11.65 -14.90 15.87
N ALA A 36 -10.85 -14.55 16.88
CA ALA A 36 -11.21 -14.78 18.27
C ALA A 36 -12.24 -13.79 18.84
N ASN A 37 -12.57 -12.71 18.13
CA ASN A 37 -13.47 -11.68 18.62
C ASN A 37 -14.32 -11.05 17.49
N ASP A 38 -15.40 -11.75 17.14
CA ASP A 38 -16.32 -11.41 16.04
C ASP A 38 -17.23 -10.22 16.39
N VAL A 39 -16.65 -9.01 16.38
CA VAL A 39 -17.33 -7.75 16.70
C VAL A 39 -18.04 -7.15 15.47
N TYR A 40 -17.84 -7.72 14.30
CA TYR A 40 -18.27 -7.13 13.02
C TYR A 40 -19.53 -7.82 12.51
N THR A 41 -20.47 -7.98 13.45
CA THR A 41 -21.79 -8.53 13.20
C THR A 41 -22.80 -7.40 13.06
N VAL A 42 -23.56 -7.39 11.96
CA VAL A 42 -24.71 -6.51 11.82
C VAL A 42 -25.86 -7.14 12.59
N THR A 43 -26.08 -6.67 13.81
CA THR A 43 -27.19 -7.10 14.66
C THR A 43 -28.28 -6.04 14.62
N ILE A 44 -29.45 -6.39 14.08
CA ILE A 44 -30.62 -5.53 14.01
C ILE A 44 -31.74 -6.22 14.81
N PHE A 45 -32.37 -5.51 15.75
CA PHE A 45 -33.41 -6.05 16.65
C PHE A 45 -33.01 -7.35 17.40
N GLY A 46 -31.74 -7.51 17.78
CA GLY A 46 -31.27 -8.70 18.50
C GLY A 46 -31.01 -9.93 17.61
N HIS A 47 -31.24 -9.83 16.29
CA HIS A 47 -30.89 -10.85 15.32
C HIS A 47 -29.63 -10.45 14.54
N THR A 48 -28.61 -11.31 14.56
CA THR A 48 -27.40 -11.13 13.75
C THR A 48 -27.71 -11.53 12.30
N PHE A 49 -27.80 -10.54 11.41
CA PHE A 49 -28.14 -10.75 10.01
C PHE A 49 -26.92 -11.09 9.16
N VAL A 50 -25.77 -10.49 9.46
CA VAL A 50 -24.54 -10.67 8.69
C VAL A 50 -23.35 -10.74 9.64
N ARG A 51 -22.58 -11.83 9.54
CA ARG A 51 -21.20 -11.89 10.01
C ARG A 51 -20.31 -11.62 8.80
N PHE A 52 -19.28 -10.79 8.97
CA PHE A 52 -18.40 -10.44 7.85
C PHE A 52 -17.71 -11.69 7.25
N PHE A 53 -17.40 -12.70 8.07
CA PHE A 53 -17.02 -14.04 7.59
C PHE A 53 -18.10 -15.07 7.98
N PRO A 54 -18.68 -15.79 7.01
CA PRO A 54 -19.62 -16.88 7.30
C PRO A 54 -18.94 -18.07 8.01
N GLN A 55 -19.71 -18.87 8.73
CA GLN A 55 -19.20 -20.03 9.49
C GLN A 55 -18.39 -21.01 8.60
N TRP A 56 -18.87 -21.28 7.38
CA TRP A 56 -18.20 -22.18 6.43
C TRP A 56 -16.79 -21.72 6.05
N PHE A 57 -16.51 -20.41 6.07
CA PHE A 57 -15.20 -19.86 5.74
C PHE A 57 -14.19 -20.16 6.85
N TYR A 58 -14.63 -20.08 8.10
CA TYR A 58 -13.84 -20.48 9.25
C TYR A 58 -13.56 -21.99 9.25
N ASP A 59 -14.57 -22.79 8.95
CA ASP A 59 -14.47 -24.24 8.90
C ASP A 59 -13.56 -24.71 7.74
N ALA A 60 -13.55 -24.00 6.60
CA ALA A 60 -12.69 -24.33 5.47
C ALA A 60 -11.20 -24.11 5.77
N LEU A 61 -10.85 -23.01 6.46
CA LEU A 61 -9.46 -22.62 6.70
C LEU A 61 -8.86 -23.27 7.97
N HIS A 62 -9.65 -23.93 8.82
CA HIS A 62 -9.21 -24.65 10.02
C HIS A 62 -8.23 -23.85 10.92
N ILE A 63 -8.37 -22.51 11.00
CA ILE A 63 -7.40 -21.71 11.77
C ILE A 63 -7.74 -21.80 13.26
N PRO A 64 -6.78 -22.22 14.11
CA PRO A 64 -7.00 -22.29 15.54
C PRO A 64 -7.21 -20.89 16.14
N GLN A 65 -8.11 -20.77 17.12
CA GLN A 65 -8.34 -19.52 17.85
C GLN A 65 -7.16 -19.21 18.78
N ARG A 66 -6.08 -18.65 18.23
CA ARG A 66 -4.84 -18.30 18.96
C ARG A 66 -4.79 -16.80 19.27
N LEU A 67 -5.75 -16.30 20.04
CA LEU A 67 -5.86 -14.87 20.36
C LEU A 67 -4.61 -14.31 21.04
N SER A 68 -4.06 -15.03 22.01
CA SER A 68 -2.87 -14.59 22.76
C SER A 68 -1.65 -14.43 21.87
N GLU A 69 -1.44 -15.37 20.94
CA GLU A 69 -0.37 -15.30 19.95
C GLU A 69 -0.60 -14.14 18.98
N GLY A 70 -1.82 -14.02 18.43
CA GLY A 70 -2.18 -12.90 17.55
C GLY A 70 -1.87 -11.55 18.18
N MET A 71 -2.32 -11.33 19.43
CA MET A 71 -2.01 -10.10 20.17
C MET A 71 -0.51 -9.90 20.41
N ALA A 72 0.22 -10.94 20.81
CA ALA A 72 1.66 -10.85 21.08
C ALA A 72 2.45 -10.41 19.84
N PHE A 73 2.21 -11.05 18.68
CA PHE A 73 2.85 -10.67 17.43
C PHE A 73 2.40 -9.28 16.96
N HIS A 74 1.11 -8.97 17.03
CA HIS A 74 0.60 -7.70 16.55
C HIS A 74 1.19 -6.51 17.30
N PHE A 75 1.22 -6.57 18.64
CA PHE A 75 1.78 -5.47 19.44
C PHE A 75 3.29 -5.36 19.34
N LEU A 76 4.01 -6.47 19.15
CA LEU A 76 5.44 -6.45 18.89
C LEU A 76 5.74 -5.77 17.56
N PHE A 77 5.11 -6.23 16.48
CA PHE A 77 5.38 -5.77 15.12
C PHE A 77 4.78 -4.39 14.81
N MET A 78 3.77 -3.94 15.55
CA MET A 78 3.23 -2.58 15.48
C MET A 78 4.32 -1.52 15.65
N TRP A 79 5.26 -1.73 16.58
CA TRP A 79 6.35 -0.77 16.81
C TRP A 79 7.33 -0.72 15.65
N PHE A 80 7.69 -1.88 15.09
CA PHE A 80 8.55 -1.93 13.90
C PHE A 80 7.88 -1.23 12.70
N PHE A 81 6.59 -1.48 12.48
CA PHE A 81 5.80 -0.79 11.46
C PHE A 81 5.79 0.73 11.68
N THR A 82 5.52 1.16 12.91
CA THR A 82 5.45 2.59 13.28
C THR A 82 6.81 3.27 13.07
N LEU A 83 7.90 2.67 13.55
CA LEU A 83 9.24 3.24 13.42
C LEU A 83 9.69 3.30 11.95
N ASN A 84 9.45 2.25 11.16
CA ASN A 84 9.74 2.24 9.73
C ASN A 84 8.93 3.32 8.99
N GLY A 85 7.65 3.48 9.34
CA GLY A 85 6.78 4.52 8.81
C GLY A 85 7.26 5.93 9.15
N ILE A 86 7.63 6.20 10.41
CA ILE A 86 8.19 7.49 10.84
C ILE A 86 9.47 7.80 10.07
N PHE A 87 10.39 6.83 9.96
CA PHE A 87 11.63 7.01 9.22
C PHE A 87 11.38 7.37 7.75
N TYR A 88 10.42 6.70 7.10
CA TYR A 88 10.03 7.02 5.71
C TYR A 88 9.40 8.42 5.58
N VAL A 89 8.49 8.80 6.48
CA VAL A 89 7.85 10.12 6.47
C VAL A 89 8.88 11.22 6.70
N LEU A 90 9.80 11.06 7.67
CA LEU A 90 10.87 12.02 7.92
C LEU A 90 11.80 12.15 6.71
N TYR A 91 12.18 11.03 6.08
CA TYR A 91 13.00 11.05 4.87
C TYR A 91 12.32 11.81 3.74
N THR A 92 11.05 11.53 3.45
CA THR A 92 10.30 12.22 2.39
C THR A 92 10.05 13.70 2.69
N ALA A 93 9.90 14.07 3.97
CA ALA A 93 9.78 15.46 4.40
C ALA A 93 11.09 16.23 4.22
N ILE A 94 12.22 15.66 4.64
CA ILE A 94 13.56 16.30 4.56
C ILE A 94 14.04 16.38 3.10
N SER A 95 13.86 15.32 2.32
CA SER A 95 14.27 15.27 0.90
C SER A 95 13.39 16.11 -0.03
N GLY A 96 12.22 16.57 0.44
CA GLY A 96 11.24 17.29 -0.38
C GLY A 96 10.48 16.41 -1.39
N GLU A 97 10.73 15.10 -1.41
CA GLU A 97 10.08 14.13 -2.31
C GLU A 97 8.57 14.05 -2.10
N TRP A 98 8.05 14.49 -0.93
CA TRP A 98 6.61 14.58 -0.66
C TRP A 98 5.84 15.40 -1.71
N ARG A 99 6.48 16.42 -2.31
CA ARG A 99 5.88 17.26 -3.36
C ARG A 99 5.58 16.47 -4.64
N HIS A 100 6.31 15.39 -4.89
CA HIS A 100 6.08 14.51 -6.03
C HIS A 100 5.02 13.43 -5.76
N LEU A 101 4.68 13.20 -4.49
CA LEU A 101 3.72 12.17 -4.07
C LEU A 101 2.28 12.70 -4.04
N LEU A 102 2.06 13.96 -3.64
CA LEU A 102 0.73 14.51 -3.48
C LEU A 102 -0.06 14.49 -4.80
N PRO A 103 -1.35 14.10 -4.82
CA PRO A 103 -2.17 14.14 -6.02
C PRO A 103 -2.56 15.58 -6.41
N ASN A 104 -2.67 15.85 -7.71
CA ASN A 104 -3.24 17.09 -8.25
C ASN A 104 -4.76 16.93 -8.46
N LYS A 105 -5.49 18.04 -8.67
CA LYS A 105 -6.96 18.03 -8.90
C LYS A 105 -7.42 17.10 -10.05
N HIS A 106 -6.57 16.82 -11.02
CA HIS A 106 -6.86 15.92 -12.15
C HIS A 106 -6.45 14.46 -11.90
N SER A 107 -5.72 14.17 -10.83
CA SER A 107 -5.12 12.86 -10.58
C SER A 107 -6.14 11.74 -10.38
N PHE A 108 -7.34 12.01 -9.84
CA PHE A 108 -8.38 10.98 -9.70
C PHE A 108 -8.93 10.51 -11.04
N LYS A 109 -9.12 11.43 -11.99
CA LYS A 109 -9.59 11.10 -13.35
C LYS A 109 -8.50 10.38 -14.15
N GLU A 110 -7.25 10.81 -14.01
CA GLU A 110 -6.09 10.20 -14.66
C GLU A 110 -5.76 8.82 -14.08
N ALA A 111 -5.89 8.63 -12.75
CA ALA A 111 -5.70 7.33 -12.10
C ALA A 111 -6.71 6.28 -12.57
N TRP A 112 -7.96 6.69 -12.78
CA TRP A 112 -8.98 5.82 -13.36
C TRP A 112 -8.62 5.41 -14.80
N LEU A 113 -8.13 6.35 -15.61
CA LEU A 113 -7.67 6.08 -16.98
C LEU A 113 -6.45 5.16 -17.03
N VAL A 114 -5.60 5.22 -16.02
CA VAL A 114 -4.42 4.35 -15.86
C VAL A 114 -4.82 2.96 -15.42
N LEU A 115 -5.73 2.83 -14.45
CA LEU A 115 -6.27 1.53 -14.05
C LEU A 115 -6.91 0.82 -15.26
N LEU A 116 -7.68 1.55 -16.07
CA LEU A 116 -8.26 1.05 -17.32
C LEU A 116 -7.19 0.67 -18.35
N HIS A 117 -6.07 1.37 -18.40
CA HIS A 117 -4.95 1.03 -19.28
C HIS A 117 -4.22 -0.25 -18.80
N ASP A 118 -3.91 -0.33 -17.50
CA ASP A 118 -3.24 -1.48 -16.87
C ASP A 118 -4.08 -2.76 -16.98
N LEU A 119 -5.42 -2.63 -16.96
CA LEU A 119 -6.37 -3.72 -17.22
C LEU A 119 -6.52 -4.07 -18.72
N HIS A 120 -5.69 -3.50 -19.60
CA HIS A 120 -5.75 -3.65 -21.07
C HIS A 120 -7.07 -3.19 -21.72
N ILE A 121 -7.92 -2.46 -21.00
CA ILE A 121 -9.20 -1.93 -21.52
C ILE A 121 -8.94 -0.69 -22.40
N LYS A 122 -7.85 0.04 -22.17
CA LYS A 122 -7.46 1.22 -22.97
C LYS A 122 -6.01 1.12 -23.45
N LYS A 123 -5.75 1.33 -24.75
CA LYS A 123 -4.42 1.14 -25.38
C LYS A 123 -3.47 2.34 -25.27
N THR A 124 -3.93 3.51 -24.80
CA THR A 124 -3.13 4.74 -24.74
C THR A 124 -2.75 5.09 -23.31
N ALA A 125 -1.46 5.02 -22.98
CA ALA A 125 -0.94 5.50 -21.71
C ALA A 125 -0.99 7.05 -21.66
N PRO A 126 -1.62 7.66 -20.65
CA PRO A 126 -1.60 9.11 -20.49
C PRO A 126 -0.18 9.61 -20.18
N PRO A 127 0.18 10.86 -20.52
CA PRO A 127 1.52 11.41 -20.33
C PRO A 127 1.98 11.26 -18.87
N GLN A 128 3.12 10.60 -18.69
CA GLN A 128 3.65 10.20 -17.38
C GLN A 128 4.76 11.16 -16.94
N GLY A 129 4.63 11.75 -15.75
CA GLY A 129 5.76 12.38 -15.05
C GLY A 129 6.66 11.33 -14.38
N LYS A 130 7.38 11.71 -13.31
CA LYS A 130 8.20 10.76 -12.50
C LYS A 130 7.37 9.61 -11.90
N TYR A 131 6.10 9.87 -11.58
CA TYR A 131 5.13 8.88 -11.10
C TYR A 131 3.80 9.03 -11.84
N ASN A 132 3.11 7.91 -12.02
CA ASN A 132 1.78 7.88 -12.58
C ASN A 132 0.73 8.50 -11.63
N ALA A 133 -0.36 9.05 -12.16
CA ALA A 133 -1.46 9.58 -11.35
C ALA A 133 -2.05 8.51 -10.41
N ALA A 134 -2.20 7.27 -10.89
CA ALA A 134 -2.62 6.14 -10.05
C ALA A 134 -1.61 5.86 -8.92
N GLN A 135 -0.31 5.93 -9.22
CA GLN A 135 0.74 5.72 -8.24
C GLN A 135 0.78 6.82 -7.18
N ARG A 136 0.62 8.10 -7.56
CA ARG A 136 0.55 9.23 -6.61
C ARG A 136 -0.60 9.07 -5.62
N ILE A 137 -1.78 8.68 -6.12
CA ILE A 137 -2.94 8.40 -5.26
C ILE A 137 -2.66 7.21 -4.36
N ALA A 138 -2.15 6.11 -4.91
CA ALA A 138 -1.84 4.91 -4.17
C ALA A 138 -0.81 5.15 -3.04
N TYR A 139 0.25 5.92 -3.32
CA TYR A 139 1.28 6.28 -2.34
C TYR A 139 0.76 7.24 -1.27
N THR A 140 -0.05 8.23 -1.66
CA THR A 140 -0.66 9.12 -0.67
C THR A 140 -1.65 8.36 0.22
N ALA A 141 -2.48 7.51 -0.38
CA ALA A 141 -3.44 6.67 0.33
C ALA A 141 -2.73 5.74 1.32
N ILE A 142 -1.66 5.04 0.92
CA ILE A 142 -0.98 4.09 1.82
C ILE A 142 -0.31 4.80 3.01
N ILE A 143 0.21 6.01 2.82
CA ILE A 143 0.78 6.83 3.91
C ILE A 143 -0.32 7.26 4.88
N LEU A 144 -1.45 7.75 4.37
CA LEU A 144 -2.59 8.15 5.20
C LEU A 144 -3.20 6.97 5.94
N MET A 145 -3.33 5.82 5.28
CA MET A 145 -3.75 4.57 5.91
C MET A 145 -2.77 4.15 7.01
N GLY A 146 -1.46 4.29 6.77
CA GLY A 146 -0.41 4.03 7.77
C GLY A 146 -0.59 4.86 9.03
N ALA A 147 -0.75 6.18 8.86
CA ALA A 147 -1.04 7.08 9.97
C ALA A 147 -2.36 6.71 10.67
N GLY A 148 -3.43 6.46 9.91
CA GLY A 148 -4.72 6.04 10.43
C GLY A 148 -4.64 4.76 11.25
N SER A 149 -3.88 3.76 10.80
CA SER A 149 -3.70 2.49 11.50
C SER A 149 -2.90 2.63 12.78
N VAL A 150 -1.88 3.49 12.81
CA VAL A 150 -1.17 3.82 14.05
C VAL A 150 -2.10 4.51 15.04
N LEU A 151 -2.87 5.52 14.61
CA LEU A 151 -3.79 6.25 15.48
C LEU A 151 -4.90 5.36 16.04
N THR A 152 -5.61 4.63 15.17
CA THR A 152 -6.65 3.69 15.59
C THR A 152 -6.07 2.54 16.43
N GLY A 153 -4.87 2.05 16.09
CA GLY A 153 -4.16 1.03 16.85
C GLY A 153 -3.79 1.48 18.26
N LEU A 154 -3.29 2.71 18.43
CA LEU A 154 -2.99 3.28 19.75
C LEU A 154 -4.25 3.47 20.60
N ALA A 155 -5.35 3.90 19.98
CA ALA A 155 -6.65 4.02 20.65
C ALA A 155 -7.14 2.66 21.19
N ILE A 156 -6.92 1.57 20.44
CA ILE A 156 -7.32 0.22 20.85
C ILE A 156 -6.32 -0.40 21.85
N TYR A 157 -5.02 -0.12 21.68
CA TYR A 157 -3.95 -0.70 22.50
C TYR A 157 -3.99 -0.19 23.94
N LYS A 158 -4.20 1.12 24.13
CA LYS A 158 -4.27 1.77 25.46
C LYS A 158 -5.42 2.78 25.54
N PRO A 159 -6.68 2.32 25.51
CA PRO A 159 -7.85 3.20 25.42
C PRO A 159 -8.01 4.14 26.61
N VAL A 160 -7.58 3.72 27.81
CA VAL A 160 -7.63 4.56 29.02
C VAL A 160 -6.56 5.65 28.98
N GLN A 161 -5.34 5.32 28.55
CA GLN A 161 -4.24 6.30 28.47
C GLN A 161 -4.45 7.28 27.30
N PHE A 162 -5.04 6.81 26.19
CA PHE A 162 -5.39 7.61 25.03
C PHE A 162 -6.92 7.79 24.92
N ASN A 163 -7.56 8.19 26.02
CA ASN A 163 -9.02 8.35 26.07
C ASN A 163 -9.54 9.38 25.06
N TRP A 164 -8.81 10.49 24.86
CA TRP A 164 -9.14 11.57 23.96
C TRP A 164 -9.13 11.10 22.50
N LEU A 165 -8.16 10.24 22.15
CA LEU A 165 -8.04 9.66 20.82
C LEU A 165 -9.17 8.64 20.59
N THR A 166 -9.45 7.82 21.59
CA THR A 166 -10.56 6.86 21.57
C THR A 166 -11.90 7.58 21.40
N TRP A 167 -12.10 8.70 22.09
CA TRP A 167 -13.28 9.55 21.97
C TRP A 167 -13.40 10.18 20.57
N LEU A 168 -12.29 10.71 20.01
CA LEU A 168 -12.27 11.27 18.65
C LEU A 168 -12.67 10.24 17.59
N MET A 169 -12.33 8.97 17.80
CA MET A 169 -12.70 7.86 16.90
C MET A 169 -14.16 7.39 17.08
N GLY A 170 -14.91 7.99 18.00
CA GLY A 170 -16.29 7.59 18.33
C GLY A 170 -16.42 6.52 19.42
N GLY A 171 -15.34 6.26 20.17
CA GLY A 171 -15.28 5.25 21.22
C GLY A 171 -14.52 3.99 20.81
N TYR A 172 -14.30 3.09 21.77
CA TYR A 172 -13.47 1.88 21.59
C TYR A 172 -14.00 0.96 20.48
N HIS A 173 -15.32 0.79 20.40
CA HIS A 173 -15.96 -0.05 19.38
C HIS A 173 -15.76 0.51 17.96
N LEU A 174 -16.01 1.81 17.77
CA LEU A 174 -15.80 2.45 16.47
C LEU A 174 -14.32 2.50 16.09
N ALA A 175 -13.40 2.71 17.04
CA ALA A 175 -11.96 2.64 16.79
C ALA A 175 -11.55 1.28 16.20
N ARG A 176 -12.10 0.17 16.72
CA ARG A 176 -11.89 -1.18 16.16
C ARG A 176 -12.45 -1.31 14.75
N ILE A 177 -13.63 -0.77 14.48
CA ILE A 177 -14.22 -0.74 13.13
C ILE A 177 -13.31 -0.01 12.15
N TRP A 178 -12.87 1.21 12.49
CA TRP A 178 -11.96 1.97 11.64
C TRP A 178 -10.65 1.23 11.39
N HIS A 179 -10.08 0.62 12.43
CA HIS A 179 -8.85 -0.17 12.29
C HIS A 179 -9.02 -1.36 11.34
N PHE A 180 -10.15 -2.07 11.44
CA PHE A 180 -10.46 -3.19 10.56
C PHE A 180 -10.73 -2.76 9.12
N VAL A 181 -11.46 -1.66 8.91
CA VAL A 181 -11.66 -1.09 7.57
C VAL A 181 -10.32 -0.74 6.92
N LEU A 182 -9.36 -0.21 7.69
CA LEU A 182 -8.00 0.03 7.21
C LEU A 182 -7.28 -1.29 6.85
N THR A 183 -7.41 -2.34 7.67
CA THR A 183 -6.89 -3.67 7.34
C THR A 183 -7.45 -4.20 6.02
N LEU A 184 -8.75 -4.08 5.78
CA LEU A 184 -9.36 -4.46 4.50
C LEU A 184 -8.82 -3.63 3.34
N GLY A 185 -8.64 -2.32 3.56
CA GLY A 185 -7.98 -1.45 2.60
C GLY A 185 -6.57 -1.91 2.25
N TYR A 186 -5.78 -2.36 3.23
CA TYR A 186 -4.45 -2.91 2.98
C TYR A 186 -4.48 -4.19 2.18
N VAL A 187 -5.39 -5.12 2.50
CA VAL A 187 -5.57 -6.36 1.74
C VAL A 187 -5.92 -6.03 0.28
N PHE A 188 -6.88 -5.13 0.06
CA PHE A 188 -7.26 -4.69 -1.28
C PHE A 188 -6.08 -4.05 -2.04
N PHE A 189 -5.38 -3.11 -1.39
CA PHE A 189 -4.19 -2.47 -1.97
C PHE A 189 -3.14 -3.52 -2.35
N PHE A 190 -2.87 -4.49 -1.48
CA PHE A 190 -1.87 -5.52 -1.70
C PHE A 190 -2.23 -6.42 -2.89
N LEU A 191 -3.50 -6.83 -3.01
CA LEU A 191 -3.99 -7.61 -4.15
C LEU A 191 -3.80 -6.85 -5.48
N VAL A 192 -4.25 -5.60 -5.53
CA VAL A 192 -4.10 -4.76 -6.72
C VAL A 192 -2.62 -4.52 -7.04
N HIS A 193 -1.80 -4.25 -6.03
CA HIS A 193 -0.37 -4.01 -6.18
C HIS A 193 0.36 -5.24 -6.75
N VAL A 194 0.08 -6.44 -6.22
CA VAL A 194 0.70 -7.68 -6.72
C VAL A 194 0.28 -7.94 -8.17
N ILE A 195 -0.99 -7.73 -8.53
CA ILE A 195 -1.44 -7.84 -9.93
C ILE A 195 -0.67 -6.86 -10.82
N GLN A 196 -0.53 -5.60 -10.41
CA GLN A 196 0.25 -4.60 -11.16
C GLN A 196 1.72 -5.00 -11.32
N VAL A 197 2.34 -5.57 -10.29
CA VAL A 197 3.74 -6.07 -10.37
C VAL A 197 3.86 -7.22 -11.36
N VAL A 198 2.91 -8.15 -11.37
CA VAL A 198 2.89 -9.27 -12.33
C VAL A 198 2.70 -8.75 -13.76
N LEU A 199 1.77 -7.82 -13.98
CA LEU A 199 1.52 -7.22 -15.29
C LEU A 199 2.69 -6.37 -15.80
N ALA A 200 3.40 -5.68 -14.90
CA ALA A 200 4.56 -4.85 -15.23
C ALA A 200 5.79 -5.67 -15.66
N GLY A 201 5.82 -6.97 -15.33
CA GLY A 201 6.85 -7.90 -15.77
C GLY A 201 8.17 -7.84 -15.00
N TRP A 202 9.06 -8.79 -15.32
CA TRP A 202 10.29 -9.09 -14.57
C TRP A 202 11.29 -7.92 -14.48
N ASN A 203 11.39 -7.09 -15.51
CA ASN A 203 12.36 -5.99 -15.53
C ASN A 203 12.01 -4.91 -14.49
N ASN A 204 10.72 -4.62 -14.30
CA ASN A 204 10.26 -3.68 -13.28
C ASN A 204 10.48 -4.25 -11.88
N PHE A 205 10.15 -5.52 -11.65
CA PHE A 205 10.41 -6.19 -10.38
C PHE A 205 11.89 -6.15 -9.99
N ARG A 206 12.79 -6.52 -10.92
CA ARG A 206 14.24 -6.44 -10.69
C ARG A 206 14.68 -5.02 -10.33
N SER A 207 14.12 -4.00 -10.95
CA SER A 207 14.48 -2.60 -10.68
C SER A 207 14.15 -2.14 -9.25
N VAL A 208 13.12 -2.72 -8.62
CA VAL A 208 12.76 -2.45 -7.22
C VAL A 208 13.75 -3.10 -6.25
N ILE A 209 14.30 -4.26 -6.61
CA ILE A 209 15.35 -4.94 -5.83
C ILE A 209 16.70 -4.25 -6.04
N SER A 210 17.16 -4.16 -7.29
CA SER A 210 18.49 -3.67 -7.64
C SER A 210 18.62 -2.15 -7.56
N GLY A 211 17.52 -1.40 -7.69
CA GLY A 211 17.50 0.07 -7.78
C GLY A 211 17.83 0.62 -9.16
N PHE A 212 18.18 -0.25 -10.09
CA PHE A 212 18.67 0.12 -11.41
C PHE A 212 17.77 -0.44 -12.50
N GLU A 213 17.42 0.41 -13.46
CA GLU A 213 16.75 0.00 -14.68
C GLU A 213 17.74 -0.05 -15.84
N VAL A 214 17.70 -1.14 -16.60
CA VAL A 214 18.51 -1.33 -17.80
C VAL A 214 17.73 -0.79 -18.99
N ILE A 215 18.05 0.43 -19.42
CA ILE A 215 17.43 1.06 -20.59
C ILE A 215 18.28 0.70 -21.81
N ARG A 216 17.69 0.08 -22.84
CA ARG A 216 18.33 0.05 -24.17
C ARG A 216 18.22 1.46 -24.75
N GLN A 217 19.34 2.18 -24.87
CA GLN A 217 19.36 3.40 -25.66
C GLN A 217 19.00 3.03 -27.10
N HIS A 218 17.92 3.61 -27.63
CA HIS A 218 17.75 3.69 -29.08
C HIS A 218 18.93 4.50 -29.61
N GLU A 219 19.65 3.94 -30.58
CA GLU A 219 20.68 4.69 -31.30
C GLU A 219 20.07 5.99 -31.83
N PRO A 220 20.75 7.14 -31.67
CA PRO A 220 20.34 8.34 -32.38
C PRO A 220 20.34 7.97 -33.86
N LYS A 221 19.19 8.15 -34.54
CA LYS A 221 19.17 8.09 -36.00
C LYS A 221 20.16 9.15 -36.47
N ILE A 222 21.34 8.71 -36.92
CA ILE A 222 22.25 9.56 -37.66
C ILE A 222 21.51 9.83 -38.97
N ASN A 223 20.84 10.98 -39.07
CA ASN A 223 20.44 11.52 -40.35
C ASN A 223 21.75 11.90 -41.04
N ILE A 224 22.28 10.97 -41.83
CA ILE A 224 23.28 11.30 -42.84
C ILE A 224 22.48 12.05 -43.90
N GLU A 225 22.40 13.38 -43.77
CA GLU A 225 22.14 14.22 -44.94
C GLU A 225 23.29 13.94 -45.91
N THR A 226 23.00 13.14 -46.92
CA THR A 226 23.85 12.96 -48.08
C THR A 226 23.91 14.29 -48.81
N ASP A 227 24.99 15.04 -48.56
CA ASP A 227 25.46 16.12 -49.41
C ASP A 227 26.01 15.48 -50.71
N GLU A 228 25.10 15.07 -51.60
CA GLU A 228 25.42 14.69 -52.98
C GLU A 228 24.96 15.79 -53.93
N LYS A 229 25.94 16.61 -54.30
CA LYS A 229 26.10 17.38 -55.55
C LYS A 229 25.21 16.95 -56.73
N GLU A 230 24.45 17.92 -57.26
CA GLU A 230 24.25 18.15 -58.69
C GLU A 230 24.51 19.66 -58.90
N SER A 231 25.70 20.05 -59.38
CA SER A 231 26.09 20.24 -60.78
C SER A 231 25.29 21.34 -61.49
#